data_AF-A0A6S7JFS1-F1
#
_entry.id   AF-A0A6S7JFS1-F1
#
_cell.length_a   1.000
_cell.length_b   1.000
_cell.length_c   1.000
_cell.angle_alpha   90.00
_cell.angle_beta   90.00
_cell.angle_gamma   90.00
#
_symmetry.space_group_name_H-M   'P 1'
#
loop_
_entity.id
_entity.type
_entity.pdbx_description
1 polymer ?
#
loop_
_entity_poly.entity_id
_entity_poly.type
_entity_poly.pdbx_seq_one_letter_code
_entity_poly.pdbx_strand_id
1 'polypeptide(L)'
;MVYGRGTTNVKLDAVKTHMNGEPHKLALKLEDEKMFKAKPGPLPAYAATPLGKAFFKLNENEKVRVKKLIEIAYVVAKEEMPFTKFVAIAKLEKRHGVELGQTYLNDHACADFVDTIAEIYEEELNQVRVLLMF
;
A
#
# COMPACT_ATOMS: atom_id res chain seq x y z
N MET A 1 26.14 -19.21 -50.47
CA MET A 1 25.09 -18.80 -49.50
C MET A 1 25.65 -17.71 -48.61
N VAL A 2 25.17 -16.47 -48.74
CA VAL A 2 25.60 -15.35 -47.88
C VAL A 2 24.50 -15.13 -46.85
N TYR A 3 24.75 -15.47 -45.59
CA TYR A 3 23.84 -15.14 -44.50
C TYR A 3 23.93 -13.62 -44.25
N GLY A 4 22.86 -12.90 -44.56
CA GLY A 4 22.75 -11.47 -44.23
C GLY A 4 22.81 -11.27 -42.73
N ARG A 5 23.83 -10.55 -42.26
CA ARG A 5 23.97 -10.17 -40.85
C ARG A 5 22.86 -9.17 -40.53
N GLY A 6 21.96 -9.52 -39.60
CA GLY A 6 20.86 -8.65 -39.18
C GLY A 6 21.35 -7.28 -38.69
N THR A 7 20.56 -6.25 -38.94
CA THR A 7 20.81 -4.87 -38.48
C THR A 7 20.20 -4.66 -37.09
N THR A 8 20.91 -3.95 -36.21
CA THR A 8 20.45 -3.56 -34.86
C THR A 8 19.99 -2.09 -34.78
N ASN A 9 19.85 -1.42 -35.93
CA ASN A 9 19.49 -0.01 -35.97
C ASN A 9 17.98 0.17 -35.73
N VAL A 10 17.63 0.76 -34.59
CA VAL A 10 16.24 1.09 -34.24
C VAL A 10 15.98 2.57 -34.49
N LYS A 11 14.89 2.89 -35.19
CA LYS A 11 14.48 4.29 -35.43
C LYS A 11 14.09 4.95 -34.10
N LEU A 12 14.60 6.15 -33.85
CA LEU A 12 14.33 6.89 -32.60
C LEU A 12 12.83 7.10 -32.34
N ASP A 13 12.06 7.42 -33.38
CA ASP A 13 10.60 7.58 -33.27
C ASP A 13 9.88 6.26 -32.95
N ALA A 14 10.38 5.14 -33.46
CA ALA A 14 9.84 3.82 -33.12
C ALA A 14 10.08 3.51 -31.64
N VAL A 15 11.26 3.86 -31.11
CA VAL A 15 11.56 3.73 -29.66
C VAL A 15 10.62 4.61 -28.84
N LYS A 16 10.45 5.88 -29.21
CA LYS A 16 9.55 6.81 -28.50
C LYS A 16 8.10 6.32 -28.52
N THR A 17 7.63 5.82 -29.66
CA THR A 17 6.26 5.31 -29.80
C THR A 17 6.05 4.03 -29.00
N HIS A 18 7.05 3.14 -28.98
CA HIS A 18 7.03 1.95 -28.13
C HIS A 18 7.01 2.32 -26.64
N MET A 19 7.88 3.21 -26.18
CA MET A 19 7.94 3.66 -24.78
C MET A 19 6.61 4.28 -24.31
N ASN A 20 5.89 4.96 -25.20
CA ASN A 20 4.61 5.57 -24.87
C ASN A 20 3.39 4.68 -25.14
N GLY A 21 3.60 3.52 -25.76
CA GLY A 21 2.56 2.58 -26.14
C GLY A 21 1.93 1.89 -24.93
N GLU A 22 0.62 1.63 -25.03
CA GLU A 22 -0.15 0.78 -24.14
C GLU A 22 0.56 -0.54 -23.75
N PRO A 23 1.15 -1.32 -24.68
CA PRO A 23 1.78 -2.59 -24.32
C PRO A 23 3.04 -2.40 -23.46
N HIS A 24 3.83 -1.34 -23.67
CA HIS A 24 5.01 -1.07 -22.84
C HIS A 24 4.59 -0.63 -21.43
N LYS A 25 3.55 0.20 -21.32
CA LYS A 25 2.97 0.58 -20.03
C LYS A 25 2.43 -0.64 -19.27
N LEU A 26 1.78 -1.58 -19.97
CA LEU A 26 1.30 -2.82 -19.37
C LEU A 26 2.46 -3.72 -18.93
N ALA A 27 3.50 -3.85 -19.75
CA ALA A 27 4.70 -4.62 -19.42
C ALA A 27 5.41 -4.03 -18.18
N LEU A 28 5.55 -2.70 -18.11
CA LEU A 28 6.10 -2.01 -16.93
C LEU A 28 5.30 -2.31 -15.67
N LYS A 29 3.96 -2.24 -15.73
CA LYS A 29 3.09 -2.60 -14.60
C LYS A 29 3.31 -4.04 -14.14
N LEU A 30 3.40 -4.99 -15.08
CA LEU A 30 3.64 -6.40 -14.77
C LEU A 30 5.05 -6.64 -14.20
N GLU A 31 6.06 -5.91 -14.67
CA GLU A 31 7.42 -5.94 -14.14
C GLU A 31 7.46 -5.37 -12.71
N ASP A 32 6.81 -4.24 -12.47
CA ASP A 32 6.66 -3.63 -11.14
C ASP A 32 5.96 -4.61 -10.18
N GLU A 33 4.88 -5.28 -10.63
CA GLU A 33 4.18 -6.33 -9.88
C GLU A 33 5.05 -7.56 -9.60
N LYS A 34 5.91 -7.98 -10.54
CA LYS A 34 6.86 -9.09 -10.34
C LYS A 34 7.97 -8.73 -9.37
N MET A 35 8.54 -7.53 -9.48
CA MET A 35 9.53 -7.02 -8.53
C MET A 35 8.94 -6.89 -7.12
N PHE A 36 7.66 -6.51 -7.02
CA PHE A 36 6.90 -6.45 -5.78
C PHE A 36 6.72 -7.83 -5.13
N LYS A 37 6.37 -8.87 -5.89
CA LYS A 37 6.29 -10.26 -5.38
C LYS A 37 7.65 -10.80 -4.89
N ALA A 38 8.76 -10.31 -5.45
CA ALA A 38 10.11 -10.74 -5.09
C ALA A 38 10.69 -10.01 -3.87
N LYS A 39 10.16 -8.83 -3.48
CA LYS A 39 10.54 -8.09 -2.27
C LYS A 39 9.28 -7.60 -1.56
N PRO A 40 8.86 -8.21 -0.44
CA PRO A 40 7.64 -7.83 0.26
C PRO A 40 7.78 -6.43 0.85
N GLY A 41 7.19 -5.45 0.17
CA GLY A 41 6.76 -4.16 0.70
C GLY A 41 5.23 -4.09 0.72
N PRO A 42 4.59 -3.01 1.21
CA PRO A 42 3.13 -2.91 1.25
C PRO A 42 2.53 -2.89 -0.16
N LEU A 43 1.41 -3.59 -0.37
CA LEU A 43 0.67 -3.73 -1.64
C LEU A 43 0.49 -2.40 -2.41
N PRO A 44 0.55 -2.41 -3.77
CA PRO A 44 0.32 -1.22 -4.59
C PRO A 44 -1.02 -0.51 -4.31
N ALA A 45 -2.04 -1.26 -3.89
CA ALA A 45 -3.33 -0.71 -3.49
C ALA A 45 -3.23 0.17 -2.24
N TYR A 46 -2.51 -0.29 -1.21
CA TYR A 46 -2.17 0.52 -0.04
C TYR A 46 -1.41 1.78 -0.48
N ALA A 47 -0.37 1.64 -1.31
CA ALA A 47 0.39 2.77 -1.86
C ALA A 47 -0.44 3.77 -2.69
N ALA A 48 -1.58 3.34 -3.23
CA ALA A 48 -2.49 4.17 -4.01
C ALA A 48 -3.48 4.95 -3.13
N THR A 49 -3.83 4.45 -1.94
CA THR A 49 -4.74 5.14 -1.01
C THR A 49 -4.13 6.45 -0.51
N PRO A 50 -4.95 7.45 -0.14
CA PRO A 50 -4.45 8.67 0.49
C PRO A 50 -3.59 8.38 1.72
N LEU A 51 -3.96 7.36 2.51
CA LEU A 51 -3.23 6.95 3.69
C LEU A 51 -1.89 6.30 3.35
N GLY A 52 -1.83 5.40 2.36
CA GLY A 52 -0.55 4.80 1.99
C GLY A 52 0.38 5.79 1.28
N LYS A 53 -0.14 6.69 0.43
CA LYS A 53 0.66 7.80 -0.14
C LYS A 53 1.25 8.69 0.95
N ALA A 54 0.47 8.99 1.99
CA ALA A 54 0.98 9.69 3.16
C ALA A 54 2.07 8.86 3.85
N PHE A 55 1.82 7.57 4.09
CA PHE A 55 2.76 6.63 4.69
C PHE A 55 4.11 6.53 3.98
N PHE A 56 4.13 6.56 2.64
CA PHE A 56 5.37 6.51 1.86
C PHE A 56 6.18 7.81 1.95
N LYS A 57 5.54 8.95 2.24
CA LYS A 57 6.20 10.24 2.46
C LYS A 57 6.71 10.43 3.90
N LEU A 58 6.28 9.57 4.82
CA LEU A 58 6.71 9.61 6.22
C LEU A 58 8.12 9.07 6.40
N ASN A 59 8.86 9.63 7.35
CA ASN A 59 10.14 9.07 7.78
C ASN A 59 9.92 7.71 8.47
N GLU A 60 10.96 6.86 8.55
CA GLU A 60 10.84 5.51 9.14
C GLU A 60 10.28 5.52 10.57
N ASN A 61 10.70 6.49 11.40
CA ASN A 61 10.17 6.65 12.76
C ASN A 61 8.67 6.96 12.78
N GLU A 62 8.19 7.75 11.82
CA GLU A 62 6.79 8.09 11.70
C GLU A 62 5.97 6.90 11.20
N LYS A 63 6.51 6.09 10.29
CA LYS A 63 5.86 4.83 9.87
C LYS A 63 5.66 3.88 11.04
N VAL A 64 6.69 3.68 11.87
CA VAL A 64 6.61 2.83 13.08
C VAL A 64 5.55 3.35 14.04
N ARG A 65 5.49 4.67 14.22
CA ARG A 65 4.49 5.31 15.08
C ARG A 65 3.07 5.10 14.56
N VAL A 66 2.82 5.36 13.27
CA VAL A 66 1.47 5.23 12.69
C VAL A 66 1.05 3.77 12.63
N LYS A 67 1.98 2.83 12.39
CA LYS A 67 1.68 1.39 12.45
C LYS A 67 1.07 0.99 13.81
N LYS A 68 1.65 1.45 14.92
CA LYS A 68 1.11 1.18 16.27
C LYS A 68 -0.28 1.78 16.48
N LEU A 69 -0.55 2.96 15.90
CA LEU A 69 -1.88 3.56 15.95
C LEU A 69 -2.91 2.73 15.16
N ILE A 70 -2.54 2.24 13.98
CA ILE A 70 -3.39 1.34 13.18
C ILE A 70 -3.66 0.03 13.95
N GLU A 71 -2.68 -0.54 14.62
CA GLU A 71 -2.85 -1.74 15.45
C GLU A 71 -3.86 -1.51 16.60
N ILE A 72 -3.81 -0.36 17.26
CA ILE A 72 -4.80 0.01 18.29
C ILE A 72 -6.19 0.18 17.67
N ALA A 73 -6.30 0.84 16.51
CA ALA A 73 -7.57 1.01 15.80
C ALA A 73 -8.16 -0.33 15.35
N TYR A 74 -7.32 -1.27 14.90
CA TYR A 74 -7.71 -2.62 14.56
C TYR A 74 -8.31 -3.35 15.77
N VAL A 75 -7.70 -3.26 16.96
CA VAL A 75 -8.27 -3.86 18.17
C VAL A 75 -9.62 -3.24 18.52
N VAL A 76 -9.75 -1.91 18.40
CA VAL A 76 -11.03 -1.22 18.63
C VAL A 76 -12.11 -1.72 17.69
N ALA A 77 -11.80 -1.88 16.39
CA ALA A 77 -12.74 -2.42 15.42
C ALA A 77 -13.09 -3.89 15.67
N LYS A 78 -12.07 -4.72 15.92
CA LYS A 78 -12.22 -6.17 16.10
C LYS A 78 -13.05 -6.53 17.33
N GLU A 79 -12.89 -5.78 18.41
CA GLU A 79 -13.63 -5.98 19.66
C GLU A 79 -14.95 -5.18 19.71
N GLU A 80 -15.38 -4.62 18.56
CA GLU A 80 -16.61 -3.83 18.41
C GLU A 80 -16.72 -2.69 19.44
N MET A 81 -15.59 -2.09 19.81
CA MET A 81 -15.52 -1.04 20.80
C MET A 81 -15.90 0.33 20.19
N PRO A 82 -16.50 1.25 20.99
CA PRO A 82 -16.69 2.62 20.53
C PRO A 82 -15.35 3.30 20.19
N PHE A 83 -15.31 4.10 19.11
CA PHE A 83 -14.08 4.80 18.69
C PHE A 83 -13.49 5.73 19.77
N THR A 84 -14.30 6.22 20.72
CA THR A 84 -13.82 6.96 21.89
C THR A 84 -12.79 6.18 22.73
N LYS A 85 -12.83 4.83 22.70
CA LYS A 85 -11.88 3.96 23.39
C LYS A 85 -10.48 4.00 22.77
N PHE A 86 -10.38 4.30 21.47
CA PHE A 86 -9.10 4.46 20.80
C PHE A 86 -8.19 5.48 21.50
N VAL A 87 -8.74 6.66 21.79
CA VAL A 87 -7.99 7.73 22.46
C VAL A 87 -7.57 7.33 23.87
N ALA A 88 -8.41 6.59 24.60
CA ALA A 88 -8.10 6.11 25.93
C ALA A 88 -6.96 5.06 25.91
N ILE A 89 -7.02 4.09 24.99
CA ILE A 89 -6.00 3.05 24.83
C ILE A 89 -4.68 3.65 24.36
N ALA A 90 -4.70 4.54 23.38
CA ALA A 90 -3.49 5.21 22.90
C ALA A 90 -2.84 6.09 23.98
N LYS A 91 -3.63 6.74 24.85
CA LYS A 91 -3.09 7.46 26.02
C LYS A 91 -2.49 6.52 27.05
N LEU A 92 -3.07 5.34 27.25
CA LEU A 92 -2.54 4.33 28.16
C LEU A 92 -1.19 3.78 27.66
N GLU A 93 -1.12 3.39 26.39
CA GLU A 93 0.11 2.92 25.76
C GLU A 93 1.22 3.97 25.80
N LYS A 94 0.88 5.25 25.62
CA LYS A 94 1.83 6.35 25.79
C LYS A 94 2.39 6.44 27.22
N ARG A 95 1.58 6.14 28.25
CA ARG A 95 2.07 6.07 29.63
C ARG A 95 2.96 4.85 29.88
N HIS A 96 2.74 3.77 29.15
CA HIS A 96 3.60 2.58 29.17
C HIS A 96 4.94 2.78 28.42
N GLY A 97 5.20 3.98 27.88
CA GLY A 97 6.44 4.31 27.18
C GLY A 97 6.38 4.08 25.67
N VAL A 98 5.20 3.80 25.11
CA VAL A 98 5.05 3.66 23.65
C VAL A 98 5.03 5.03 22.98
N GLU A 99 5.97 5.26 22.06
CA GLU A 99 6.03 6.49 21.28
C GLU A 99 4.92 6.54 20.20
N LEU A 100 3.78 7.13 20.58
CA LEU A 100 2.61 7.35 19.71
C LEU A 100 2.45 8.81 19.28
N GLY A 101 3.35 9.70 19.71
CA GLY A 101 3.37 11.15 19.46
C GLY A 101 2.10 11.90 19.86
N GLN A 102 1.65 12.88 19.06
CA GLN A 102 0.50 13.75 19.35
C GLN A 102 -0.57 13.78 18.24
N THR A 103 -0.17 13.75 16.98
CA THR A 103 -1.04 13.58 15.80
C THR A 103 -1.84 12.28 15.82
N TYR A 104 -3.05 12.29 15.23
CA TYR A 104 -3.94 11.14 15.04
C TYR A 104 -4.47 10.50 16.34
N LEU A 105 -4.44 11.23 17.47
CA LEU A 105 -5.03 10.80 18.75
C LEU A 105 -6.47 11.32 18.91
N ASN A 106 -7.35 10.97 17.97
CA ASN A 106 -8.75 11.36 18.01
C ASN A 106 -9.63 10.28 17.34
N ASP A 107 -10.94 10.38 17.58
CA ASP A 107 -11.91 9.39 17.12
C ASP A 107 -12.05 9.39 15.59
N HIS A 108 -11.87 10.54 14.94
CA HIS A 108 -11.90 10.65 13.48
C HIS A 108 -10.78 9.84 12.82
N ALA A 109 -9.56 9.96 13.33
CA ALA A 109 -8.42 9.19 12.85
C ALA A 109 -8.64 7.68 13.05
N CYS A 110 -9.27 7.28 14.16
CA CYS A 110 -9.66 5.89 14.37
C CYS A 110 -10.61 5.41 13.27
N ALA A 111 -11.65 6.18 12.94
CA ALA A 111 -12.58 5.84 11.86
C ALA A 111 -11.84 5.71 10.51
N ASP A 112 -11.01 6.69 10.15
CA ASP A 112 -10.23 6.66 8.90
C ASP A 112 -9.34 5.42 8.82
N PHE A 113 -8.71 5.02 9.93
CA PHE A 113 -7.89 3.81 9.98
C PHE A 113 -8.74 2.55 9.79
N VAL A 114 -9.90 2.46 10.44
CA VAL A 114 -10.79 1.30 10.34
C VAL A 114 -11.36 1.17 8.94
N ASP A 115 -11.79 2.27 8.31
CA ASP A 115 -12.27 2.28 6.93
C ASP A 115 -11.17 1.80 5.97
N THR A 116 -9.95 2.33 6.13
CA THR A 116 -8.82 1.89 5.30
C THR A 116 -8.48 0.41 5.51
N ILE A 117 -8.57 -0.08 6.75
CA ILE A 117 -8.38 -1.51 7.05
C ILE A 117 -9.44 -2.34 6.32
N ALA A 118 -10.71 -1.94 6.40
CA ALA A 118 -11.82 -2.66 5.78
C ALA A 118 -11.67 -2.73 4.25
N GLU A 119 -11.33 -1.63 3.59
CA GLU A 119 -11.08 -1.59 2.14
C GLU A 119 -10.03 -2.61 1.71
N ILE A 120 -8.92 -2.71 2.46
CA ILE A 120 -7.84 -3.66 2.15
C ILE A 120 -8.33 -5.11 2.31
N TYR A 121 -9.04 -5.42 3.39
CA TYR A 121 -9.58 -6.77 3.60
C TYR A 121 -10.58 -7.15 2.51
N GLU A 122 -11.43 -6.23 2.06
CA GLU A 122 -12.37 -6.47 0.97
C GLU A 122 -11.65 -6.73 -0.36
N GLU A 123 -10.60 -5.96 -0.66
CA GLU A 123 -9.77 -6.19 -1.84
C GLU A 123 -9.07 -7.56 -1.79
N GLU A 124 -8.48 -7.93 -0.66
CA GLU A 124 -7.85 -9.24 -0.46
C GLU A 124 -8.85 -10.38 -0.63
N LEU A 125 -10.04 -10.26 -0.03
CA LEU A 125 -11.12 -11.24 -0.17
C LEU A 125 -11.59 -11.36 -1.63
N ASN A 126 -11.72 -10.25 -2.35
CA ASN A 126 -12.08 -10.26 -3.76
C ASN A 126 -11.00 -10.93 -4.62
N GLN A 127 -9.71 -10.70 -4.34
CA GLN A 127 -8.61 -11.36 -5.06
C GLN A 127 -8.64 -12.88 -4.86
N VAL A 128 -8.85 -13.34 -3.62
CA VAL A 128 -8.99 -14.78 -3.31
C VAL A 128 -10.23 -15.37 -3.99
N ARG A 129 -11.35 -14.64 -3.98
CA ARG A 129 -12.59 -15.08 -4.64
C ARG A 129 -12.41 -15.25 -6.15
N VAL A 130 -11.70 -14.34 -6.81
CA VAL A 130 -11.40 -14.45 -8.24
C VAL A 130 -10.50 -15.66 -8.53
N LEU A 131 -9.55 -15.99 -7.66
CA LEU A 131 -8.67 -17.16 -7.82
C LEU A 131 -9.38 -18.50 -7.61
N LEU A 132 -10.40 -18.55 -6.75
CA LEU A 132 -11.20 -19.76 -6.49
C LEU A 132 -12.31 -20.01 -7.53
N MET A 133 -12.52 -19.06 -8.46
CA MET A 133 -13.56 -19.14 -9.50
C MET A 133 -13.02 -19.67 -10.84
N PHE A 134 -11.77 -20.14 -10.88
CA PHE A 134 -11.10 -20.85 -11.97
C PHE A 134 -10.60 -22.22 -11.49
#